data_AF-A0A2D5UKR1-F1
#
_entry.id   AF-A0A2D5UKR1-F1
#
_cell.length_a   1.000
_cell.length_b   1.000
_cell.length_c   1.000
_cell.angle_alpha   90.00
_cell.angle_beta   90.00
_cell.angle_gamma   90.00
#
_symmetry.space_group_name_H-M   'P 1'
#
loop_
_entity.id
_entity.type
_entity.pdbx_description
1 polymer ?
#
loop_
_entity_poly.entity_id
_entity_poly.type
_entity_poly.pdbx_seq_one_letter_code
_entity_poly.pdbx_strand_id
1 'polypeptide(L)'
;ICDTIFDTIALPGIVYIPEPVYRDTGSTKWRRFPVDTFQILSDYFARIAYCDTIQFDSNAIIIITDTISQNLITYRKPQIILFPQIIRETNYIKVNPDVRRNIFLGFTIGRNPKRFSMAPSIIYQSKKRNTYSLSYDVLSGDINVGMYWKIW
;
A
#
# COMPACT_ATOMS: atom_id res chain seq x y z
N ILE A 1 51.27 -24.34 -95.26
CA ILE A 1 50.78 -24.28 -93.86
C ILE A 1 50.11 -22.93 -93.73
N CYS A 2 48.79 -22.89 -93.61
CA CYS A 2 48.03 -21.65 -93.53
C CYS A 2 47.38 -21.62 -92.13
N ASP A 3 47.94 -20.84 -91.21
CA ASP A 3 47.34 -20.57 -89.92
C ASP A 3 46.23 -19.53 -90.09
N THR A 4 45.05 -19.82 -89.55
CA THR A 4 43.93 -18.89 -89.52
C THR A 4 43.92 -18.18 -88.17
N ILE A 5 44.17 -16.87 -88.20
CA ILE A 5 44.08 -15.98 -87.04
C ILE A 5 42.61 -15.63 -86.84
N PHE A 6 42.07 -15.84 -85.64
CA PHE A 6 40.71 -15.40 -85.29
C PHE A 6 40.76 -14.05 -84.59
N ASP A 7 39.98 -13.10 -85.12
CA ASP A 7 39.77 -11.78 -84.52
C ASP A 7 38.43 -11.79 -83.77
N THR A 8 38.44 -11.45 -82.48
CA THR A 8 37.23 -11.47 -81.64
C THR A 8 36.71 -10.06 -81.46
N ILE A 9 35.56 -9.76 -82.06
CA ILE A 9 34.94 -8.43 -81.97
C ILE A 9 34.11 -8.36 -80.69
N ALA A 10 34.48 -7.47 -79.77
CA ALA A 10 33.71 -7.24 -78.55
C ALA A 10 32.44 -6.41 -78.88
N LEU A 11 31.26 -6.98 -78.59
CA LEU A 11 29.99 -6.27 -78.77
C LEU A 11 29.79 -5.27 -77.63
N PRO A 12 29.36 -4.03 -77.92
CA PRO A 12 29.13 -3.03 -76.89
C PRO A 12 27.96 -3.46 -75.99
N GLY A 13 28.24 -3.62 -74.69
CA GLY A 13 27.23 -3.86 -73.66
C GLY A 13 26.49 -2.57 -73.30
N ILE A 14 25.19 -2.68 -73.03
CA ILE A 14 24.36 -1.54 -72.62
C ILE A 14 24.71 -1.20 -71.17
N VAL A 15 25.37 -0.06 -70.94
CA VAL A 15 25.69 0.42 -69.58
C VAL A 15 24.56 1.31 -69.09
N TYR A 16 23.82 0.85 -68.08
CA TYR A 16 22.74 1.63 -67.48
C TYR A 16 23.31 2.75 -66.60
N ILE A 17 22.96 4.00 -66.92
CA ILE A 17 23.29 5.17 -66.12
C ILE A 17 22.01 5.58 -65.37
N PRO A 18 21.97 5.56 -64.04
CA PRO A 18 20.78 5.95 -63.30
C PRO A 18 20.54 7.45 -63.41
N GLU A 19 19.32 7.84 -63.76
CA GLU A 19 18.88 9.23 -63.72
C GLU A 19 18.40 9.61 -62.32
N PRO A 20 18.75 10.80 -61.80
CA PRO A 20 18.27 11.26 -60.50
C PRO A 20 16.76 11.56 -60.56
N VAL A 21 15.98 10.92 -59.69
CA VAL A 21 14.54 11.19 -59.54
C VAL A 21 14.34 12.22 -58.42
N TYR A 22 13.98 13.44 -58.80
CA TYR A 22 13.66 14.49 -57.83
C TYR A 22 12.25 14.30 -57.27
N ARG A 23 12.12 14.20 -55.94
CA ARG A 23 10.84 14.14 -55.23
C ARG A 23 10.62 15.45 -54.51
N ASP A 24 9.56 16.16 -54.86
CA ASP A 24 9.20 17.43 -54.22
C ASP A 24 8.75 17.17 -52.77
N THR A 25 9.57 17.61 -51.81
CA THR A 25 9.31 17.51 -50.36
C THR A 25 8.74 18.81 -49.78
N GLY A 26 8.51 19.85 -50.59
CA GLY A 26 8.23 21.21 -50.12
C GLY A 26 7.00 21.89 -50.71
N SER A 27 6.33 21.32 -51.72
CA SER A 27 5.14 21.96 -52.30
C SER A 27 3.93 21.90 -51.37
N THR A 28 3.68 23.03 -50.72
CA THR A 28 2.48 23.25 -49.92
C THR A 28 1.32 23.59 -50.85
N LYS A 29 0.43 22.62 -51.09
CA LYS A 29 -0.79 22.88 -51.87
C LYS A 29 -1.82 23.59 -50.98
N TRP A 30 -1.91 24.91 -51.10
CA TRP A 30 -2.94 25.70 -50.42
C TRP A 30 -4.34 25.18 -50.79
N ARG A 31 -5.05 24.61 -49.82
CA ARG A 31 -6.46 24.25 -49.96
C ARG A 31 -7.29 25.38 -49.35
N ARG A 32 -8.10 26.05 -50.17
CA ARG A 32 -9.14 26.94 -49.67
C ARG A 32 -10.28 26.08 -49.16
N PHE A 33 -10.58 26.19 -47.88
CA PHE A 33 -11.82 25.68 -47.31
C PHE A 33 -12.84 26.83 -47.32
N PRO A 34 -14.13 26.55 -47.58
CA PRO A 34 -15.16 27.53 -47.28
C PRO A 34 -15.15 27.78 -45.77
N VAL A 35 -14.83 29.00 -45.37
CA VAL A 35 -14.79 29.41 -43.96
C VAL A 35 -15.95 30.34 -43.71
N ASP A 36 -16.85 29.96 -42.80
CA ASP A 36 -17.88 30.85 -42.31
C ASP A 36 -17.27 31.79 -41.28
N THR A 37 -16.95 33.02 -41.72
CA THR A 37 -16.34 34.03 -40.86
C THR A 37 -17.24 34.44 -39.71
N PHE A 38 -18.56 34.42 -39.89
CA PHE A 38 -19.50 34.75 -38.82
C PHE A 38 -19.50 33.68 -37.73
N GLN A 39 -19.42 32.41 -38.12
CA GLN A 39 -19.33 31.31 -37.17
C GLN A 39 -18.04 31.41 -36.33
N ILE A 40 -16.89 31.66 -36.96
CA ILE A 40 -15.62 31.83 -36.25
C ILE A 40 -15.67 33.02 -35.29
N LEU A 41 -16.20 34.16 -35.73
CA LEU A 41 -16.32 35.34 -34.87
C LEU A 41 -17.26 35.07 -33.70
N SER A 42 -18.38 34.39 -33.94
CA SER A 42 -19.32 33.99 -32.89
C SER A 42 -18.66 33.08 -31.86
N ASP A 43 -17.88 32.09 -32.29
CA ASP A 43 -17.17 31.16 -31.40
C ASP A 43 -16.05 31.88 -30.63
N TYR A 44 -15.31 32.77 -31.29
CA TYR A 44 -14.25 33.55 -30.66
C TYR A 44 -14.77 34.47 -29.55
N PHE A 45 -15.92 35.13 -29.75
CA PHE A 45 -16.54 35.98 -28.74
C PHE A 45 -17.44 35.23 -27.75
N ALA A 46 -17.66 33.93 -27.95
CA ALA A 46 -18.41 33.12 -27.01
C ALA A 46 -17.73 33.11 -25.63
N ARG A 47 -18.52 32.89 -24.59
CA ARG A 47 -18.05 32.71 -23.23
C ARG A 47 -18.40 31.30 -22.78
N ILE A 48 -17.40 30.44 -22.71
CA ILE A 48 -17.59 29.01 -22.47
C ILE A 48 -16.97 28.65 -21.13
N ALA A 49 -17.73 27.94 -20.30
CA ALA A 49 -17.24 27.40 -19.03
C ALA A 49 -16.80 25.95 -19.22
N TYR A 50 -15.53 25.68 -18.91
CA TYR A 50 -14.95 24.36 -18.90
C TYR A 50 -14.73 23.92 -17.46
N CYS A 51 -15.08 22.67 -17.17
CA CYS A 51 -14.87 22.05 -15.86
C CYS A 51 -13.93 20.87 -16.04
N ASP A 52 -12.78 20.91 -15.37
CA ASP A 52 -11.77 19.86 -15.41
C ASP A 52 -11.44 19.37 -14.00
N THR A 53 -11.12 18.10 -13.87
CA THR A 53 -10.73 17.47 -12.59
C THR A 53 -9.26 17.07 -12.67
N ILE A 54 -8.39 17.84 -11.99
CA ILE A 54 -6.93 17.64 -12.06
C ILE A 54 -6.48 16.45 -11.23
N GLN A 55 -7.09 16.26 -10.07
CA GLN A 55 -6.69 15.20 -9.13
C GLN A 55 -7.93 14.61 -8.47
N PHE A 56 -8.03 13.29 -8.53
CA PHE A 56 -9.05 12.49 -7.86
C PHE A 56 -8.33 11.39 -7.07
N ASP A 57 -8.02 11.67 -5.81
CA ASP A 57 -7.31 10.75 -4.91
C ASP A 57 -8.16 10.48 -3.65
N SER A 58 -7.78 9.47 -2.87
CA SER A 58 -8.45 9.05 -1.64
C SER A 58 -8.50 10.14 -0.57
N ASN A 59 -7.56 11.10 -0.63
CA ASN A 59 -7.41 12.17 0.34
C ASN A 59 -7.96 13.52 -0.14
N ALA A 60 -8.08 13.73 -1.45
CA ALA A 60 -8.48 15.01 -2.00
C ALA A 60 -9.01 14.91 -3.44
N ILE A 61 -9.95 15.78 -3.76
CA ILE A 61 -10.43 16.06 -5.11
C ILE A 61 -10.17 17.54 -5.42
N ILE A 62 -9.55 17.80 -6.57
CA ILE A 62 -9.28 19.16 -7.07
C ILE A 62 -9.99 19.32 -8.42
N ILE A 63 -10.98 20.21 -8.45
CA ILE A 63 -11.75 20.58 -9.63
C ILE A 63 -11.41 22.02 -9.99
N ILE A 64 -11.13 22.29 -11.26
CA ILE A 64 -10.93 23.65 -11.79
C ILE A 64 -12.05 23.96 -12.76
N THR A 65 -12.73 25.08 -12.53
CA THR A 65 -13.68 25.65 -13.49
C THR A 65 -13.08 26.91 -14.11
N ASP A 66 -12.84 26.85 -15.42
CA ASP A 66 -12.27 27.94 -16.21
C ASP A 66 -13.33 28.50 -17.16
N THR A 67 -13.41 29.83 -17.24
CA THR A 67 -14.23 30.52 -18.25
C THR A 67 -13.31 31.08 -19.32
N ILE A 68 -13.45 30.59 -20.55
CA ILE A 68 -12.64 30.99 -21.71
C ILE A 68 -13.48 31.86 -22.64
N SER A 69 -12.89 32.95 -23.12
CA SER A 69 -13.44 33.82 -24.16
C SER A 69 -12.28 34.47 -24.90
N GLN A 70 -12.39 34.69 -26.22
CA GLN A 70 -11.36 35.34 -27.03
C GLN A 70 -9.98 34.65 -26.92
N ASN A 71 -9.96 33.31 -26.84
CA ASN A 71 -8.75 32.50 -26.60
C ASN A 71 -7.98 32.85 -25.31
N LEU A 72 -8.66 33.46 -24.34
CA LEU A 72 -8.10 33.87 -23.06
C LEU A 72 -8.92 33.30 -21.91
N ILE A 73 -8.25 32.92 -20.84
CA ILE A 73 -8.91 32.51 -19.60
C ILE A 73 -9.36 33.78 -18.89
N THR A 74 -10.66 34.07 -18.95
CA THR A 74 -11.25 35.26 -18.34
C THR A 74 -11.41 35.09 -16.82
N TYR A 75 -11.64 33.86 -16.36
CA TYR A 75 -11.84 33.54 -14.95
C TYR A 75 -11.44 32.10 -14.66
N ARG A 76 -10.88 31.86 -13.47
CA ARG A 76 -10.50 30.54 -12.97
C ARG A 76 -10.95 30.41 -11.52
N LYS A 77 -11.68 29.33 -11.21
CA LYS A 77 -12.10 28.99 -9.84
C LYS A 77 -11.64 27.58 -9.48
N PRO A 78 -10.70 27.44 -8.53
CA PRO A 78 -10.36 26.15 -7.96
C PRO A 78 -11.37 25.75 -6.87
N GLN A 79 -11.78 24.49 -6.88
CA GLN A 79 -12.56 23.86 -5.84
C GLN A 79 -11.80 22.65 -5.30
N ILE A 80 -11.48 22.69 -4.01
CA ILE A 80 -10.71 21.65 -3.33
C ILE A 80 -11.62 20.99 -2.29
N ILE A 81 -11.78 19.68 -2.39
CA ILE A 81 -12.53 18.85 -1.45
C ILE A 81 -11.53 17.91 -0.78
N LEU A 82 -11.43 17.93 0.55
CA LEU A 82 -10.50 17.11 1.32
C LEU A 82 -11.25 15.98 2.04
N PHE A 83 -10.70 14.77 2.00
CA PHE A 83 -11.21 13.59 2.69
C PHE A 83 -10.20 13.16 3.78
N PRO A 84 -10.37 13.61 5.04
CA PRO A 84 -9.43 13.27 6.10
C PRO A 84 -9.53 11.78 6.46
N GLN A 85 -8.42 11.04 6.31
CA GLN A 85 -8.31 9.66 6.78
C GLN A 85 -7.88 9.64 8.25
N ILE A 86 -8.74 9.12 9.13
CA ILE A 86 -8.42 8.94 10.55
C ILE A 86 -7.73 7.59 10.72
N ILE A 87 -6.41 7.59 10.89
CA ILE A 87 -5.64 6.39 11.20
C ILE A 87 -5.90 6.05 12.68
N ARG A 88 -6.58 4.93 12.93
CA ARG A 88 -6.81 4.39 14.28
C ARG A 88 -5.71 3.41 14.63
N GLU A 89 -4.62 3.91 15.23
CA GLU A 89 -3.60 3.04 15.81
C GLU A 89 -4.09 2.50 17.16
N THR A 90 -4.46 1.22 17.21
CA THR A 90 -4.83 0.54 18.45
C THR A 90 -3.60 -0.16 19.02
N ASN A 91 -2.92 0.48 19.96
CA ASN A 91 -1.82 -0.15 20.71
C ASN A 91 -2.39 -1.07 21.80
N TYR A 92 -2.27 -2.38 21.61
CA TYR A 92 -2.64 -3.37 22.62
C TYR A 92 -1.50 -3.52 23.65
N ILE A 93 -1.61 -2.80 24.77
CA ILE A 93 -0.70 -3.02 25.90
C ILE A 93 -1.14 -4.31 26.60
N LYS A 94 -0.34 -5.37 26.49
CA LYS A 94 -0.49 -6.57 27.34
C LYS A 94 -0.10 -6.19 28.77
N VAL A 95 -1.05 -5.65 29.52
CA VAL A 95 -0.89 -5.49 30.96
C VAL A 95 -0.83 -6.90 31.55
N ASN A 96 0.31 -7.25 32.16
CA ASN A 96 0.42 -8.50 32.91
C ASN A 96 -0.75 -8.53 33.91
N PRO A 97 -1.54 -9.63 33.97
CA PRO A 97 -2.69 -9.69 34.85
C PRO A 97 -2.22 -9.38 36.27
N ASP A 98 -2.88 -8.40 36.90
CA ASP A 98 -2.59 -7.93 38.25
C ASP A 98 -2.18 -9.09 39.13
N VAL A 99 -1.01 -9.01 39.76
CA VAL A 99 -0.59 -10.04 40.71
C VAL A 99 -1.47 -9.89 41.96
N ARG A 100 -2.64 -10.51 41.92
CA ARG A 100 -3.64 -10.50 42.99
C ARG A 100 -3.26 -11.51 44.06
N ARG A 101 -3.67 -11.22 45.30
CA ARG A 101 -3.52 -12.17 46.41
C ARG A 101 -4.54 -13.27 46.21
N ASN A 102 -4.10 -14.52 46.20
CA ASN A 102 -4.98 -15.66 46.03
C ASN A 102 -4.97 -16.49 47.32
N ILE A 103 -6.15 -16.90 47.76
CA ILE A 103 -6.33 -17.84 48.87
C ILE A 103 -6.88 -19.12 48.26
N PHE A 104 -6.23 -20.23 48.52
CA PHE A 104 -6.67 -21.55 48.09
C PHE A 104 -7.00 -22.39 49.30
N LEU A 105 -8.07 -23.17 49.18
CA LEU A 105 -8.49 -24.14 50.17
C LEU A 105 -8.40 -25.51 49.51
N GLY A 106 -7.77 -26.46 50.19
CA GLY A 106 -7.56 -27.80 49.67
C GLY A 106 -7.37 -28.81 50.80
N PHE A 107 -6.82 -29.96 50.43
CA PHE A 107 -6.49 -31.04 51.34
C PHE A 107 -5.11 -31.58 50.98
N THR A 108 -4.32 -31.90 51.99
CA THR A 108 -3.01 -32.54 51.85
C THR A 108 -3.15 -34.00 52.25
N ILE A 109 -2.67 -34.90 51.39
CA ILE A 109 -2.62 -36.34 51.65
C ILE A 109 -1.16 -36.74 51.72
N GLY A 110 -0.75 -37.37 52.82
CA GLY A 110 0.59 -37.88 53.02
C GLY A 110 0.56 -39.35 53.45
N ARG A 111 1.62 -40.09 53.11
CA ARG A 111 1.77 -41.49 53.54
C ARG A 111 3.15 -41.66 54.17
N ASN A 112 3.17 -41.85 55.48
CA ASN A 112 4.34 -42.36 56.18
C ASN A 112 4.29 -43.89 56.23
N PRO A 113 5.43 -44.60 56.26
CA PRO A 113 5.46 -46.07 56.30
C PRO A 113 4.65 -46.70 57.44
N LYS A 114 4.38 -45.94 58.51
CA LYS A 114 3.63 -46.36 59.69
C LYS A 114 2.22 -45.78 59.78
N ARG A 115 1.88 -44.70 59.07
CA ARG A 115 0.62 -43.94 59.22
C ARG A 115 0.22 -43.22 57.94
N PHE A 116 -1.09 -43.18 57.69
CA PHE A 116 -1.70 -42.36 56.64
C PHE A 116 -2.10 -41.00 57.23
N SER A 117 -1.77 -39.91 56.55
CA SER A 117 -2.13 -38.55 56.95
C SER A 117 -3.05 -37.89 55.93
N MET A 118 -4.10 -37.25 56.44
CA MET A 118 -5.03 -36.48 55.62
C MET A 118 -5.44 -35.22 56.39
N ALA A 119 -5.13 -34.07 55.81
CA ALA A 119 -5.23 -32.79 56.48
C ALA A 119 -5.92 -31.75 55.58
N PRO A 120 -6.99 -31.06 56.01
CA PRO A 120 -7.41 -29.83 55.35
C PRO A 120 -6.25 -28.82 55.33
N SER A 121 -6.07 -28.13 54.20
CA SER A 121 -4.99 -27.18 53.97
C SER A 121 -5.51 -25.85 53.44
N ILE A 122 -4.94 -24.76 53.94
CA ILE A 122 -5.15 -23.41 53.43
C ILE A 122 -3.83 -22.86 52.91
N ILE A 123 -3.87 -22.25 51.74
CA ILE A 123 -2.70 -21.69 51.06
C ILE A 123 -2.95 -20.22 50.76
N TYR A 124 -2.02 -19.38 51.16
CA TYR A 124 -2.02 -17.95 50.88
C TYR A 124 -0.88 -17.59 49.95
N GLN A 125 -1.21 -17.02 48.79
CA GLN A 125 -0.24 -16.54 47.80
C GLN A 125 -0.21 -15.01 47.76
N SER A 126 0.97 -14.44 48.05
CA SER A 126 1.21 -13.00 48.05
C SER A 126 1.48 -12.45 46.64
N LYS A 127 1.38 -11.12 46.49
CA LYS A 127 1.66 -10.42 45.22
C LYS A 127 3.08 -10.63 44.68
N LYS A 128 4.03 -11.03 45.54
CA LYS A 128 5.41 -11.37 45.14
C LYS A 128 5.58 -12.85 44.78
N ARG A 129 4.49 -13.59 44.58
CA ARG A 129 4.46 -15.05 44.34
C ARG A 129 5.06 -15.91 45.47
N ASN A 130 5.20 -15.35 46.67
CA ASN A 130 5.50 -16.11 47.88
C ASN A 130 4.24 -16.83 48.34
N THR A 131 4.36 -18.11 48.67
CA THR A 131 3.23 -18.98 49.01
C THR A 131 3.43 -19.55 50.41
N TYR A 132 2.42 -19.41 51.25
CA TYR A 132 2.39 -19.89 52.63
C TYR A 132 1.29 -20.94 52.75
N SER A 133 1.56 -22.05 53.42
CA SER A 133 0.61 -23.15 53.60
C SER A 133 0.51 -23.51 55.08
N LEU A 134 -0.72 -23.74 55.53
CA LEU A 134 -1.05 -24.20 56.87
C LEU A 134 -2.01 -25.38 56.73
N SER A 135 -1.70 -26.49 57.39
CA SER A 135 -2.57 -27.68 57.37
C SER A 135 -2.54 -28.39 58.71
N TYR A 136 -3.65 -29.03 59.04
CA TYR A 136 -3.85 -29.73 60.31
C TYR A 136 -4.27 -31.16 60.05
N ASP A 137 -3.44 -32.13 60.48
CA ASP A 137 -3.72 -33.54 60.31
C ASP A 137 -4.69 -34.02 61.40
N VAL A 138 -5.91 -34.36 60.98
CA VAL A 138 -6.98 -34.78 61.89
C VAL A 138 -6.73 -36.19 62.44
N LEU A 139 -5.91 -37.01 61.75
CA LEU A 139 -5.63 -38.39 62.15
C LEU A 139 -4.44 -38.49 63.10
N SER A 140 -3.39 -37.71 62.85
CA SER A 140 -2.15 -37.76 63.64
C SER A 140 -2.06 -36.66 64.70
N GLY A 141 -2.89 -35.61 64.60
CA GLY A 141 -2.83 -34.43 65.48
C GLY A 141 -1.70 -33.45 65.16
N ASP A 142 -1.04 -33.62 64.02
CA ASP A 142 0.14 -32.83 63.63
C ASP A 142 -0.25 -31.53 62.90
N ILE A 143 0.45 -30.44 63.20
CA ILE A 143 0.32 -29.16 62.48
C ILE A 143 1.48 -29.03 61.51
N ASN A 144 1.17 -28.83 60.23
CA ASN A 144 2.14 -28.65 59.17
C ASN A 144 2.11 -27.21 58.64
N VAL A 145 3.26 -26.55 58.68
CA VAL A 145 3.47 -25.18 58.17
C VAL A 145 4.52 -25.25 57.06
N GLY A 146 4.20 -24.69 55.89
CA GLY A 146 5.11 -24.65 54.75
C GLY A 146 5.24 -23.25 54.15
N MET A 147 6.46 -22.87 53.77
CA MET A 147 6.76 -21.60 53.10
C MET A 147 7.51 -21.88 51.80
N TYR A 148 7.02 -21.32 50.70
CA TYR A 148 7.59 -21.51 49.37
C TYR A 148 7.89 -20.14 48.74
N TRP A 149 9.09 -20.00 48.19
CA TRP A 149 9.52 -18.83 47.42
C TRP A 149 10.01 -19.26 46.05
N LYS A 150 9.79 -18.41 45.03
CA LYS A 150 10.28 -18.64 43.68
C LYS A 150 11.76 -18.28 43.60
N ILE A 151 12.59 -19.21 43.14
CA ILE A 151 14.06 -19.02 43.04
C ILE A 151 14.47 -18.60 41.61
N TRP A 152 13.63 -18.86 40.61
CA TRP A 152 13.84 -18.52 39.20
C TRP A 152 12.51 -18.31 38.49
#